data_AF-A0A8S2UR00-F1
#
_entry.id   AF-A0A8S2UR00-F1
#
_cell.length_a   1.000
_cell.length_b   1.000
_cell.length_c   1.000
_cell.angle_alpha   90.00
_cell.angle_beta   90.00
_cell.angle_gamma   90.00
#
_symmetry.space_group_name_H-M   'P 1'
#
loop_
_entity.id
_entity.type
_entity.pdbx_description
1 polymer ?
#
loop_
_entity_poly.entity_id
_entity_poly.type
_entity_poly.pdbx_seq_one_letter_code
_entity_poly.pdbx_strand_id
1 'polypeptide(L)'
;MAPYTFTLFAPYNKAAGLRLKNANARMFGLDIPMEKNEEDGYFRVTVELADGIYHYQFKIITKSWFEVEPEPAVPSYTNDETM
;
A
#
# COMPACT_ATOMS: atom_id res chain seq x y z
N MET A 1 11.31 -18.32 -18.26
CA MET A 1 10.64 -17.57 -17.18
C MET A 1 10.63 -18.47 -15.97
N ALA A 2 11.09 -17.98 -14.83
CA ALA A 2 11.19 -18.75 -13.59
C ALA A 2 10.30 -18.12 -12.51
N PRO A 3 9.66 -18.92 -11.65
CA PRO A 3 8.85 -18.40 -10.55
C PRO A 3 9.76 -17.86 -9.45
N TYR A 4 9.48 -16.64 -8.99
CA TYR A 4 10.11 -16.02 -7.83
C TYR A 4 9.05 -15.64 -6.81
N THR A 5 9.27 -16.06 -5.57
CA THR A 5 8.37 -15.76 -4.44
C THR A 5 8.94 -14.61 -3.62
N PHE A 6 8.16 -13.54 -3.49
CA PHE A 6 8.45 -12.41 -2.62
C PHE A 6 7.70 -12.57 -1.31
N THR A 7 8.40 -12.36 -0.20
CA THR A 7 7.85 -12.50 1.15
C THR A 7 8.09 -11.22 1.94
N LEU A 8 7.05 -10.71 2.59
CA LEU A 8 7.09 -9.50 3.41
C LEU A 8 6.42 -9.77 4.76
N PHE A 9 7.16 -9.62 5.86
CA PHE A 9 6.58 -9.68 7.20
C PHE A 9 5.91 -8.34 7.55
N ALA A 10 4.58 -8.32 7.68
CA ALA A 10 3.83 -7.11 7.98
C ALA A 10 2.51 -7.43 8.74
N PRO A 11 2.57 -8.12 9.90
CA PRO A 11 1.41 -8.75 10.55
C PRO A 11 0.25 -7.79 10.85
N TYR A 12 0.56 -6.53 11.15
CA TYR A 12 -0.39 -5.49 11.56
C TYR A 12 -0.93 -4.66 10.38
N ASN A 13 -0.54 -4.97 9.15
CA ASN A 13 -0.98 -4.26 7.96
C ASN A 13 -2.28 -4.84 7.40
N LYS A 14 -3.02 -4.00 6.68
CA LYS A 14 -4.30 -4.35 6.04
C LYS A 14 -4.06 -5.08 4.73
N ALA A 15 -3.13 -4.59 3.92
CA ALA A 15 -2.79 -5.16 2.63
C ALA A 15 -1.34 -4.82 2.27
N ALA A 16 -0.75 -5.60 1.36
CA ALA A 16 0.53 -5.30 0.75
C ALA A 16 0.46 -5.49 -0.76
N GLY A 17 1.29 -4.75 -1.48
CA GLY A 17 1.47 -4.86 -2.92
C GLY A 17 2.94 -4.84 -3.29
N LEU A 18 3.29 -5.55 -4.36
CA LEU A 18 4.61 -5.61 -4.93
C LEU A 18 4.67 -4.78 -6.21
N ARG A 19 5.60 -3.81 -6.26
CA ARG A 19 6.00 -3.13 -7.49
C ARG A 19 7.26 -3.76 -8.02
N LEU A 20 7.25 -4.15 -9.29
CA LEU A 20 8.40 -4.68 -10.01
C LEU A 20 8.76 -3.77 -11.19
N LYS A 21 10.06 -3.59 -11.42
CA LYS A 21 10.61 -2.84 -12.55
C LYS A 21 11.82 -3.59 -13.08
N ASN A 22 11.87 -3.89 -14.38
CA ASN A 22 13.10 -4.38 -15.00
C ASN A 22 14.06 -3.20 -15.29
N ALA A 23 15.37 -3.46 -15.32
CA ALA A 23 16.37 -2.42 -15.58
C ALA A 23 16.20 -1.72 -16.94
N ASN A 24 15.59 -2.41 -17.92
CA ASN A 24 15.48 -1.97 -19.31
C ASN A 24 14.09 -1.46 -19.73
N ALA A 25 13.08 -1.42 -18.85
CA ALA A 25 11.77 -0.84 -19.19
C ALA A 25 11.29 0.21 -18.20
N ARG A 26 10.36 1.04 -18.71
CA ARG A 26 9.70 2.11 -17.97
C ARG A 26 8.78 1.48 -16.91
N MET A 27 8.68 2.12 -15.74
CA MET A 27 7.70 1.71 -14.74
C MET A 27 6.30 1.86 -15.32
N PHE A 28 5.65 0.76 -15.69
CA PHE A 28 4.22 0.74 -15.93
C PHE A 28 3.56 0.24 -14.65
N GLY A 29 2.74 1.09 -14.05
CA GLY A 29 2.14 0.82 -12.75
C GLY A 29 1.22 -0.40 -12.79
N LEU A 30 1.51 -1.35 -11.88
CA LEU A 30 0.54 -2.26 -11.29
C LEU A 30 1.11 -2.69 -9.93
N ASP A 31 0.39 -2.35 -8.86
CA ASP A 31 0.64 -2.88 -7.52
C ASP A 31 0.14 -4.33 -7.55
N ILE A 32 1.04 -5.33 -7.61
CA ILE A 32 0.64 -6.74 -7.59
C ILE A 32 0.20 -7.06 -6.17
N PRO A 33 -1.09 -7.39 -5.93
CA PRO A 33 -1.56 -7.68 -4.58
C PRO A 33 -0.82 -8.90 -4.03
N MET A 34 -0.39 -8.80 -2.77
CA MET A 34 0.20 -9.92 -2.04
C MET A 34 -0.85 -10.57 -1.16
N GLU A 35 -0.80 -11.89 -1.06
CA GLU A 35 -1.68 -12.67 -0.20
C GLU A 35 -1.15 -12.65 1.23
N LYS A 36 -1.99 -12.20 2.17
CA LYS A 36 -1.66 -12.25 3.60
C LYS A 36 -1.99 -13.63 4.15
N ASN A 37 -1.03 -14.22 4.86
CA ASN A 37 -1.31 -15.33 5.76
C ASN A 37 -1.55 -14.75 7.17
N GLU A 38 -2.75 -14.98 7.69
CA GLU A 38 -3.19 -14.46 9.00
C GLU A 38 -2.54 -15.19 10.18
N GLU A 39 -2.05 -16.42 9.99
CA GLU A 39 -1.43 -17.22 11.05
C GLU A 39 0.03 -16.81 11.30
N ASP A 40 0.76 -16.44 10.24
CA ASP A 40 2.20 -16.12 10.31
C ASP A 40 2.51 -14.63 10.12
N GLY A 41 1.54 -13.81 9.68
CA GLY A 41 1.70 -12.38 9.47
C GLY A 41 2.52 -12.00 8.23
N TYR A 42 2.80 -12.95 7.34
CA TYR A 42 3.52 -12.73 6.11
C TYR A 42 2.59 -12.47 4.94
N PHE A 43 3.00 -11.54 4.09
CA PHE A 43 2.48 -11.35 2.74
C PHE A 43 3.37 -12.10 1.75
N ARG A 44 2.76 -12.87 0.84
CA ARG A 44 3.46 -13.63 -0.19
C ARG A 44 2.87 -13.38 -1.57
N VAL A 45 3.73 -13.38 -2.58
CA VAL A 45 3.31 -13.40 -3.99
C VAL A 45 4.35 -14.13 -4.81
N THR A 46 3.90 -14.94 -5.76
CA THR A 46 4.77 -15.61 -6.73
C THR A 46 4.54 -15.01 -8.10
N VAL A 47 5.61 -14.58 -8.75
CA VAL A 47 5.59 -13.98 -10.08
C VAL A 47 6.54 -14.71 -10.99
N GLU A 48 6.19 -14.82 -12.27
CA GLU A 48 7.10 -15.36 -13.29
C GLU A 48 7.96 -14.24 -13.86
N LEU A 49 9.28 -14.34 -13.69
CA LEU A 49 10.24 -13.38 -14.21
C LEU A 49 11.08 -14.03 -15.31
N ALA A 50 11.39 -13.26 -16.35
CA ALA A 50 12.39 -13.64 -17.34
C ALA A 50 13.80 -13.38 -16.79
N ASP A 51 14.82 -13.88 -17.46
CA ASP A 51 16.20 -13.61 -17.07
C ASP A 51 16.50 -12.12 -17.23
N GLY A 52 17.00 -11.50 -16.17
CA GLY A 52 17.32 -10.08 -16.17
C GLY A 52 17.47 -9.51 -14.76
N ILE A 53 17.78 -8.21 -14.69
CA ILE A 53 17.87 -7.47 -13.43
C ILE A 53 16.56 -6.75 -13.19
N TYR A 54 15.98 -6.99 -12.02
CA TYR A 54 14.73 -6.40 -11.57
C TYR A 54 14.95 -5.63 -10.26
N HIS A 55 14.39 -4.43 -10.19
CA HIS A 55 14.20 -3.68 -8.97
C HIS A 55 12.79 -3.91 -8.46
N TYR A 56 12.63 -3.95 -7.14
CA TYR A 56 11.33 -4.11 -6.52
C TYR A 56 11.14 -3.15 -5.36
N GLN A 57 9.88 -2.85 -5.05
CA GLN A 57 9.49 -2.08 -3.90
C GLN A 57 8.18 -2.64 -3.32
N PHE A 58 8.14 -2.82 -2.00
CA PHE A 58 6.90 -3.16 -1.29
C PHE A 58 6.10 -1.90 -0.99
N LYS A 59 4.77 -2.02 -1.10
CA LYS A 59 3.83 -0.99 -0.71
C LYS A 59 2.87 -1.60 0.30
N ILE A 60 2.74 -0.99 1.47
CA ILE A 60 1.87 -1.48 2.55
C ILE A 60 0.72 -0.51 2.78
N ILE A 61 -0.47 -1.05 3.00
CA ILE A 61 -1.63 -0.31 3.49
C ILE A 61 -1.74 -0.64 4.97
N THR A 62 -1.55 0.35 5.84
CA THR A 62 -1.70 0.18 7.29
C THR A 62 -3.19 0.05 7.65
N LYS A 63 -3.50 -0.55 8.79
CA LYS A 63 -4.85 -0.56 9.36
C LYS A 63 -5.21 0.78 10.03
N SER A 64 -4.48 1.86 9.73
CA SER A 64 -4.60 3.11 10.50
C SER A 64 -5.99 3.72 10.34
N TRP A 65 -6.60 4.01 11.48
CA TRP A 65 -7.90 4.64 11.66
C TRP A 65 -7.76 6.16 11.65
N PHE A 66 -7.02 6.78 10.74
CA PHE A 66 -7.02 8.26 10.66
C PHE A 66 -8.40 8.78 10.18
N GLU A 67 -9.45 8.56 10.97
CA GLU A 67 -10.57 9.47 11.13
C GLU A 67 -9.93 10.75 11.67
N VAL A 68 -9.70 11.68 10.76
CA VAL A 68 -9.67 13.09 11.16
C VAL A 68 -11.04 13.31 11.78
N GLU A 69 -11.13 13.30 13.11
CA GLU A 69 -12.30 13.87 13.78
C GLU A 69 -12.48 15.26 13.17
N PRO A 70 -13.62 15.58 12.54
CA PRO A 70 -13.87 16.95 12.13
C PRO A 70 -13.70 17.80 13.39
N GLU A 71 -12.82 18.82 13.33
CA GLU A 71 -12.66 19.77 14.43
C GLU A 71 -14.06 20.10 14.97
N PRO A 72 -14.29 19.99 16.30
CA PRO A 72 -15.58 20.33 16.86
C PRO A 72 -15.92 21.73 16.37
N ALA A 73 -17.02 21.83 15.60
CA ALA A 73 -17.40 23.03 14.88
C ALA A 73 -17.21 24.25 15.78
N VAL A 74 -16.17 25.04 15.53
CA VAL A 74 -15.99 26.30 16.22
C VAL A 74 -17.20 27.12 15.81
N PRO A 75 -18.12 27.48 16.72
CA PRO A 75 -19.27 28.29 16.31
C PRO A 75 -18.71 29.64 15.87
N SER A 76 -18.70 29.87 14.55
CA SER A 76 -18.44 31.19 14.02
C SER A 76 -19.67 32.05 14.32
N TYR A 77 -19.57 32.91 15.32
CA TYR A 77 -20.54 33.99 15.50
C TYR A 77 -20.27 35.05 14.43
N THR A 78 -21.05 35.06 13.36
CA THR A 78 -21.27 36.28 12.58
C THR A 78 -22.36 37.06 13.28
N ASN A 79 -22.01 38.21 13.85
CA ASN A 79 -23.01 39.18 14.28
C ASN A 79 -23.72 39.67 13.01
N ASP A 80 -24.90 39.14 12.71
CA ASP A 80 -25.86 39.84 11.87
C ASP A 80 -26.40 41.01 12.71
N GLU A 81 -25.65 42.12 12.72
CA GLU A 81 -26.20 43.41 13.07
C GLU A 81 -27.15 43.82 11.94
N THR A 82 -28.43 43.48 12.10
CA THR A 82 -29.51 44.21 11.44
C THR A 82 -29.51 45.66 11.92
N MET A 83 -29.17 46.60 11.03
CA MET A 83 -29.88 47.88 10.83
C MET A 83 -29.66 48.39 9.40
#